data_AF-A0AAV6YA55-F1
#
_entry.id   AF-A0AAV6YA55-F1
#
_cell.length_a   1.000
_cell.length_b   1.000
_cell.length_c   1.000
_cell.angle_alpha   90.00
_cell.angle_beta   90.00
_cell.angle_gamma   90.00
#
_symmetry.space_group_name_H-M   'P 1'
#
loop_
_entity.id
_entity.type
_entity.pdbx_description
1 polymer ?
#
loop_
_entity_poly.entity_id
_entity_poly.type
_entity_poly.pdbx_seq_one_letter_code
_entity_poly.pdbx_strand_id
1 'polypeptide(L)'
;MLTTNQSFLVLSNPSLEGGAMIKLFKVKEKQRELAENANGMPPVKKQSAGELRLHKGFSQSSAVMNCLYRDEVEIWKLLSHNVVWKGIYLLLKLHELRLTMIVLVENIALVTIVNDISELNMPKTCSISFPNGKDELMNFEVTIRPDEGYYLGGTFVFTFQISPIYPHEAPKVKCKTKVYHPNIDLEGNVCLNILREDWKPVLNINTIIYGLYHLFTEPNHEDPLNPDAAAVLRDNPKMFESNVRRAMAGGYVGQTFFARCV
;
A
#
# COMPACT_ATOMS: atom_id res chain seq x y z
N MET A 1 10.74 -53.28 6.94
CA MET A 1 10.11 -52.48 8.01
C MET A 1 11.24 -51.84 8.80
N LEU A 2 11.53 -50.57 8.55
CA LEU A 2 12.53 -49.80 9.29
C LEU A 2 11.81 -48.61 9.93
N THR A 3 11.96 -48.53 11.25
CA THR A 3 11.47 -47.48 12.14
C THR A 3 12.39 -46.28 12.10
N THR A 4 11.83 -45.07 11.96
CA THR A 4 12.50 -43.83 12.36
C THR A 4 11.50 -42.92 13.08
N ASN A 5 11.63 -42.90 14.41
CA ASN A 5 11.20 -41.80 15.26
C ASN A 5 12.15 -40.62 15.02
N GLN A 6 11.63 -39.47 14.59
CA GLN A 6 12.24 -38.18 14.88
C GLN A 6 11.14 -37.15 15.12
N SER A 7 10.90 -36.87 16.39
CA SER A 7 10.24 -35.69 16.92
C SER A 7 10.96 -34.43 16.42
N PHE A 8 10.30 -33.64 15.57
CA PHE A 8 10.70 -32.27 15.27
C PHE A 8 10.01 -31.33 16.26
N LEU A 9 10.82 -30.77 17.17
CA LEU A 9 10.47 -29.59 17.95
C LEU A 9 10.17 -28.45 16.98
N VAL A 10 8.90 -28.02 16.96
CA VAL A 10 8.50 -26.74 16.35
C VAL A 10 8.96 -25.65 17.32
N LEU A 11 10.16 -25.12 17.12
CA LEU A 11 10.54 -23.84 17.72
C LEU A 11 9.90 -22.73 16.90
N SER A 12 8.77 -22.23 17.42
CA SER A 12 8.19 -20.95 17.05
C SER A 12 9.21 -19.83 17.31
N ASN A 13 9.60 -19.11 16.26
CA ASN A 13 10.38 -17.89 16.35
C ASN A 13 9.51 -16.74 15.82
N PRO A 14 8.82 -15.95 16.67
CA PRO A 14 7.99 -14.84 16.24
C PRO A 14 8.69 -13.52 16.57
N SER A 15 9.64 -13.12 15.74
CA SER A 15 10.19 -11.76 15.74
C SER A 15 11.26 -11.72 14.66
N LEU A 16 11.00 -11.14 13.48
CA LEU A 16 11.99 -10.61 12.51
C LEU A 16 11.37 -10.45 11.11
N GLU A 17 10.31 -9.65 10.91
CA GLU A 17 9.95 -9.24 9.53
C GLU A 17 9.66 -7.74 9.36
N GLY A 18 9.21 -6.99 10.38
CA GLY A 18 8.97 -5.54 10.25
C GLY A 18 10.22 -4.66 10.38
N GLY A 19 11.01 -4.87 11.46
CA GLY A 19 12.20 -4.05 11.76
C GLY A 19 13.35 -4.20 10.76
N ALA A 20 13.36 -5.29 9.97
CA ALA A 20 14.36 -5.51 8.93
C ALA A 20 14.17 -4.55 7.75
N MET A 21 12.93 -4.21 7.38
CA MET A 21 12.63 -3.32 6.25
C MET A 21 13.04 -1.87 6.53
N ILE A 22 12.70 -1.33 7.70
CA ILE A 22 13.09 0.03 8.11
C ILE A 22 14.62 0.15 8.23
N LYS A 23 15.29 -0.89 8.76
CA LYS A 23 16.75 -0.96 8.76
C LYS A 23 17.32 -1.11 7.34
N LEU A 24 16.66 -1.83 6.44
CA LEU A 24 17.03 -1.94 5.03
C LEU A 24 17.00 -0.58 4.33
N PHE A 25 15.99 0.25 4.60
CA PHE A 25 15.89 1.59 4.02
C PHE A 25 17.06 2.49 4.48
N LYS A 26 17.37 2.51 5.79
CA LYS A 26 18.55 3.23 6.32
C LYS A 26 19.88 2.70 5.80
N VAL A 27 20.01 1.38 5.61
CA VAL A 27 21.20 0.74 5.02
C VAL A 27 21.35 1.11 3.54
N LYS A 28 20.23 1.22 2.80
CA LYS A 28 20.22 1.56 1.38
C LYS A 28 20.56 3.03 1.11
N GLU A 29 20.18 3.93 2.01
CA GLU A 29 20.62 5.34 1.98
C GLU A 29 22.13 5.46 2.22
N LYS A 30 22.65 4.77 3.24
CA LYS A 30 24.10 4.75 3.54
C LYS A 30 24.93 4.12 2.40
N GLN A 31 24.40 3.09 1.73
CA GLN A 31 25.02 2.49 0.54
C GLN A 31 25.00 3.43 -0.67
N ARG A 32 23.97 4.29 -0.80
CA ARG A 32 23.86 5.29 -1.86
C ARG A 32 24.88 6.42 -1.67
N GLU A 33 25.09 6.90 -0.44
CA GLU A 33 26.14 7.86 -0.10
C GLU A 33 27.55 7.31 -0.36
N LEU A 34 27.77 6.01 -0.12
CA LEU A 34 29.04 5.34 -0.41
C LEU A 34 29.27 5.13 -1.92
N ALA A 35 28.20 4.90 -2.69
CA ALA A 35 28.25 4.75 -4.15
C ALA A 35 28.44 6.09 -4.89
N GLU A 36 27.89 7.18 -4.37
CA GLU A 36 28.09 8.54 -4.91
C GLU A 36 29.53 9.04 -4.70
N ASN A 37 30.27 8.46 -3.75
CA ASN A 37 31.69 8.75 -3.50
C ASN A 37 32.68 7.86 -4.28
N ALA A 38 32.21 6.87 -5.04
CA ALA A 38 33.06 5.97 -5.83
C ALA A 38 33.05 6.38 -7.32
N ASN A 39 34.15 6.94 -7.80
CA ASN A 39 34.33 7.32 -9.21
C ASN A 39 34.19 6.13 -10.18
N GLY A 40 33.35 6.30 -11.21
CA GLY A 40 33.69 5.95 -12.60
C GLY A 40 33.12 4.66 -13.22
N MET A 41 31.86 4.69 -13.68
CA MET A 41 31.38 4.07 -14.93
C MET A 41 29.97 4.62 -15.26
N PRO A 42 29.64 4.96 -16.52
CA PRO A 42 28.29 5.41 -16.85
C PRO A 42 27.31 4.25 -16.65
N PRO A 43 26.24 4.42 -15.85
CA PRO A 43 25.36 3.31 -15.53
C PRO A 43 24.56 2.90 -16.76
N VAL A 44 24.62 1.60 -17.11
CA VAL A 44 23.58 0.96 -17.93
C VAL A 44 22.24 1.29 -17.26
N LYS A 45 21.32 1.95 -17.98
CA LYS A 45 19.98 2.30 -17.46
C LYS A 45 19.21 1.03 -17.12
N LYS A 46 19.44 0.48 -15.92
CA LYS A 46 18.58 -0.53 -15.32
C LYS A 46 17.26 0.15 -14.99
N GLN A 47 16.17 -0.42 -15.50
CA GLN A 47 14.82 0.05 -15.16
C GLN A 47 14.66 0.05 -13.64
N SER A 48 14.14 1.16 -13.12
CA SER A 48 13.82 1.31 -11.71
C SER A 48 12.69 0.36 -11.32
N ALA A 49 12.62 0.01 -10.04
CA ALA A 49 11.54 -0.84 -9.52
C ALA A 49 10.13 -0.24 -9.76
N GLY A 50 10.02 1.09 -9.82
CA GLY A 50 8.78 1.78 -10.18
C GLY A 50 8.41 1.58 -11.65
N GLU A 51 9.37 1.70 -12.56
CA GLU A 51 9.17 1.40 -13.99
C GLU A 51 8.80 -0.06 -14.21
N LEU A 52 9.43 -0.99 -13.49
CA LEU A 52 9.09 -2.41 -13.53
C LEU A 52 7.67 -2.71 -13.03
N ARG A 53 7.20 -2.00 -11.98
CA ARG A 53 5.83 -2.16 -11.46
C ARG A 53 4.79 -1.59 -12.43
N LEU A 54 5.03 -0.42 -13.00
CA LEU A 54 4.19 0.14 -14.05
C LEU A 54 4.13 -0.81 -15.25
N HIS A 55 5.29 -1.33 -15.68
CA HIS A 55 5.37 -2.32 -16.75
C HIS A 55 4.64 -3.63 -16.41
N LYS A 56 4.64 -4.07 -15.14
CA LYS A 56 3.80 -5.19 -14.68
C LYS A 56 2.31 -4.89 -14.81
N GLY A 57 1.86 -3.69 -14.40
CA GLY A 57 0.46 -3.25 -14.59
C GLY A 57 0.04 -3.24 -16.07
N PHE A 58 0.91 -2.74 -16.95
CA PHE A 58 0.71 -2.83 -18.40
C PHE A 58 0.73 -4.28 -18.91
N SER A 59 1.60 -5.14 -18.39
CA SER A 59 1.69 -6.55 -18.82
C SER A 59 0.50 -7.40 -18.36
N GLN A 60 -0.05 -7.15 -17.17
CA GLN A 60 -1.28 -7.79 -16.73
C GLN A 60 -2.49 -7.31 -17.53
N SER A 61 -2.51 -6.02 -17.90
CA SER A 61 -3.49 -5.51 -18.86
C SER A 61 -3.38 -6.22 -20.22
N SER A 62 -2.15 -6.48 -20.67
CA SER A 62 -1.89 -7.30 -21.86
C SER A 62 -2.33 -8.76 -21.66
N ALA A 63 -2.28 -9.33 -20.46
CA ALA A 63 -2.81 -10.67 -20.19
C ALA A 63 -4.34 -10.72 -20.22
N VAL A 64 -5.04 -9.69 -19.71
CA VAL A 64 -6.49 -9.53 -19.86
C VAL A 64 -6.85 -9.40 -21.34
N MET A 65 -6.07 -8.62 -22.10
CA MET A 65 -6.18 -8.52 -23.55
C MET A 65 -6.01 -9.90 -24.22
N ASN A 66 -4.95 -10.64 -23.90
CA ASN A 66 -4.72 -11.98 -24.45
C ASN A 66 -5.83 -12.98 -24.10
N CYS A 67 -6.50 -12.83 -22.95
CA CYS A 67 -7.63 -13.67 -22.55
C CYS A 67 -8.91 -13.34 -23.33
N LEU A 68 -9.12 -12.06 -23.69
CA LEU A 68 -10.22 -11.61 -24.57
C LEU A 68 -10.01 -12.03 -26.04
N TYR A 69 -8.77 -12.34 -26.43
CA TYR A 69 -8.39 -12.63 -27.83
C TYR A 69 -7.87 -14.06 -28.05
N ARG A 70 -8.43 -15.02 -27.29
CA ARG A 70 -8.06 -16.45 -27.39
C ARG A 70 -8.39 -17.08 -28.76
N ASP A 71 -9.29 -16.47 -29.55
CA ASP A 71 -9.83 -17.06 -30.79
C ASP A 71 -9.27 -16.44 -32.09
N GLU A 72 -8.26 -15.57 -32.04
CA GLU A 72 -7.76 -14.85 -33.23
C GLU A 72 -7.01 -15.73 -34.24
N VAL A 73 -6.44 -16.85 -33.79
CA VAL A 73 -5.67 -17.76 -34.65
C VAL A 73 -6.57 -18.44 -35.69
N GLU A 74 -7.85 -18.66 -35.37
CA GLU A 74 -8.83 -19.20 -36.32
C GLU A 74 -9.30 -18.16 -37.34
N ILE A 75 -9.53 -16.92 -36.92
CA ILE A 75 -9.92 -15.82 -37.81
C ILE A 75 -8.82 -15.55 -38.86
N TRP A 76 -7.56 -15.56 -38.44
CA TRP A 76 -6.42 -15.39 -39.37
C TRP A 76 -6.30 -16.53 -40.40
N LYS A 77 -6.67 -17.76 -40.01
CA LYS A 77 -6.71 -18.92 -40.90
C LYS A 77 -7.88 -18.89 -41.89
N LEU A 78 -9.00 -18.24 -41.55
CA LEU A 78 -10.16 -18.07 -42.42
C LEU A 78 -9.98 -16.97 -43.49
N LEU A 79 -9.05 -16.03 -43.29
CA LEU A 79 -8.74 -14.94 -44.25
C LEU A 79 -7.79 -15.38 -45.39
N SER A 80 -7.82 -16.67 -45.77
CA SER A 80 -6.69 -17.38 -46.38
C SER A 80 -6.32 -17.07 -47.84
N HIS A 81 -6.97 -16.17 -48.56
CA HIS A 81 -6.64 -15.99 -50.00
C HIS A 81 -6.55 -14.55 -50.51
N ASN A 82 -6.70 -13.53 -49.66
CA ASN A 82 -6.69 -12.16 -50.15
C ASN A 82 -5.96 -11.20 -49.21
N VAL A 83 -4.83 -10.67 -49.70
CA VAL A 83 -3.98 -9.68 -49.02
C VAL A 83 -4.73 -8.42 -48.62
N VAL A 84 -5.78 -8.03 -49.37
CA VAL A 84 -6.62 -6.87 -49.03
C VAL A 84 -7.41 -7.14 -47.75
N TRP A 85 -8.03 -8.32 -47.63
CA TRP A 85 -8.79 -8.69 -46.44
C TRP A 85 -7.90 -8.90 -45.21
N LYS A 86 -6.67 -9.42 -45.40
CA LYS A 86 -5.65 -9.44 -44.33
C LYS A 86 -5.22 -8.03 -43.89
N GLY A 87 -5.07 -7.11 -44.84
CA GLY A 87 -4.76 -5.71 -44.55
C GLY A 87 -5.87 -4.99 -43.79
N ILE A 88 -7.13 -5.19 -44.19
CA ILE A 88 -8.30 -4.64 -43.50
C ILE A 88 -8.40 -5.21 -42.08
N TYR A 89 -8.24 -6.52 -41.90
CA TYR A 89 -8.22 -7.14 -40.58
C TYR A 89 -7.11 -6.58 -39.70
N LEU A 90 -5.88 -6.43 -40.22
CA LEU A 90 -4.76 -5.87 -39.47
C LEU A 90 -5.00 -4.40 -39.09
N LEU A 91 -5.60 -3.60 -39.97
CA LEU A 91 -5.96 -2.21 -39.68
C LEU A 91 -7.06 -2.10 -38.61
N LEU A 92 -8.10 -2.94 -38.69
CA LEU A 92 -9.12 -3.04 -37.65
C LEU A 92 -8.52 -3.49 -36.32
N LYS A 93 -7.59 -4.46 -36.35
CA LYS A 93 -6.88 -4.95 -35.16
C LYS A 93 -5.98 -3.88 -34.55
N LEU A 94 -5.25 -3.12 -35.36
CA LEU A 94 -4.43 -1.99 -34.90
C LEU A 94 -5.31 -0.88 -34.31
N HIS A 95 -6.49 -0.64 -34.88
CA HIS A 95 -7.46 0.31 -34.34
C HIS A 95 -8.04 -0.16 -33.00
N GLU A 96 -8.42 -1.44 -32.88
CA GLU A 96 -8.84 -2.04 -31.61
C GLU A 96 -7.73 -2.00 -30.56
N LEU A 97 -6.50 -2.38 -30.92
CA LEU A 97 -5.32 -2.30 -30.03
C LEU A 97 -5.09 -0.86 -29.56
N ARG A 98 -5.21 0.11 -30.47
CA ARG A 98 -5.11 1.54 -30.15
C ARG A 98 -6.21 1.98 -29.18
N LEU A 99 -7.46 1.57 -29.41
CA LEU A 99 -8.58 1.87 -28.51
C LEU A 99 -8.36 1.24 -27.13
N THR A 100 -7.94 -0.01 -27.05
CA THR A 100 -7.65 -0.66 -25.76
C THR A 100 -6.45 -0.05 -25.04
N MET A 101 -5.40 0.36 -25.77
CA MET A 101 -4.28 1.10 -25.19
C MET A 101 -4.74 2.46 -24.65
N ILE A 102 -5.63 3.16 -25.35
CA ILE A 102 -6.24 4.41 -24.86
C ILE A 102 -7.01 4.14 -23.57
N VAL A 103 -7.89 3.13 -23.55
CA VAL A 103 -8.68 2.76 -22.36
C VAL A 103 -7.78 2.38 -21.18
N LEU A 104 -6.70 1.64 -21.41
CA LEU A 104 -5.76 1.23 -20.36
C LEU A 104 -4.92 2.40 -19.81
N VAL A 105 -4.51 3.32 -20.67
CA VAL A 105 -3.76 4.52 -20.25
C VAL A 105 -4.69 5.48 -19.49
N GLU A 106 -5.93 5.65 -19.94
CA GLU A 106 -6.94 6.48 -19.27
C GLU A 106 -7.38 5.88 -17.92
N ASN A 107 -7.30 4.55 -17.75
CA ASN A 107 -7.70 3.85 -16.54
C ASN A 107 -6.53 3.21 -15.78
N ILE A 108 -5.30 3.70 -15.98
CA ILE A 108 -4.11 3.12 -15.34
C ILE A 108 -4.23 3.09 -13.81
N ALA A 109 -4.84 4.11 -13.21
CA ALA A 109 -5.10 4.16 -11.78
C ALA A 109 -6.05 3.04 -11.33
N LEU A 110 -7.15 2.82 -12.07
CA LEU A 110 -8.12 1.77 -11.79
C LEU A 110 -7.50 0.36 -11.95
N VAL A 111 -6.73 0.15 -13.02
CA VAL A 111 -6.03 -1.12 -13.23
C VAL A 111 -5.03 -1.39 -12.10
N THR A 112 -4.25 -0.37 -11.72
CA THR A 112 -3.22 -0.52 -10.68
C THR A 112 -3.88 -0.78 -9.32
N ILE A 113 -4.97 -0.08 -8.97
CA ILE A 113 -5.65 -0.32 -7.68
C ILE A 113 -6.32 -1.70 -7.63
N VAL A 114 -6.90 -2.18 -8.74
CA VAL A 114 -7.46 -3.53 -8.81
C VAL A 114 -6.38 -4.57 -8.52
N ASN A 115 -5.19 -4.42 -9.10
CA ASN A 115 -4.08 -5.32 -8.80
C ASN A 115 -3.62 -5.20 -7.34
N ASP A 116 -3.49 -3.98 -6.83
CA ASP A 116 -3.08 -3.78 -5.43
C ASP A 116 -4.07 -4.40 -4.44
N ILE A 117 -5.38 -4.33 -4.71
CA ILE A 117 -6.43 -4.92 -3.89
C ILE A 117 -6.41 -6.45 -3.98
N SER A 118 -6.17 -7.02 -5.17
CA SER A 118 -6.13 -8.48 -5.34
C SER A 118 -4.89 -9.13 -4.70
N GLU A 119 -3.79 -8.39 -4.59
CA GLU A 119 -2.52 -8.82 -3.98
C GLU A 119 -2.37 -8.41 -2.51
N LEU A 120 -3.46 -7.94 -1.85
CA LEU A 120 -3.40 -7.54 -0.44
C LEU A 120 -3.00 -8.70 0.47
N ASN A 121 -1.93 -8.49 1.23
CA ASN A 121 -1.47 -9.40 2.27
C ASN A 121 -1.20 -8.61 3.56
N MET A 122 -2.30 -8.28 4.25
CA MET A 122 -2.31 -7.41 5.43
C MET A 122 -2.31 -8.23 6.73
N PRO A 123 -1.95 -7.63 7.88
CA PRO A 123 -2.15 -8.25 9.19
C PRO A 123 -3.61 -8.69 9.38
N LYS A 124 -3.85 -9.78 10.13
CA LYS A 124 -5.21 -10.27 10.44
C LYS A 124 -6.05 -9.26 11.22
N THR A 125 -5.38 -8.34 11.88
CA THR A 125 -5.93 -7.19 12.62
C THR A 125 -6.41 -6.05 11.73
N CYS A 126 -6.15 -6.13 10.42
CA CYS A 126 -6.58 -5.15 9.43
C CYS A 126 -7.68 -5.74 8.55
N SER A 127 -8.64 -4.90 8.15
CA SER A 127 -9.72 -5.29 7.22
C SER A 127 -10.08 -4.14 6.29
N ILE A 128 -10.46 -4.47 5.05
CA ILE A 128 -10.89 -3.50 4.04
C ILE A 128 -12.41 -3.57 3.88
N SER A 129 -13.05 -2.43 3.64
CA SER A 129 -14.48 -2.33 3.38
C SER A 129 -14.79 -1.26 2.34
N PHE A 130 -15.88 -1.44 1.60
CA PHE A 130 -16.31 -0.54 0.52
C PHE A 130 -17.70 0.00 0.88
N PRO A 131 -17.79 1.11 1.64
CA PRO A 131 -19.05 1.55 2.25
C PRO A 131 -20.12 1.95 1.23
N ASN A 132 -19.72 2.41 0.04
CA ASN A 132 -20.63 2.83 -1.02
C ASN A 132 -20.91 1.75 -2.07
N GLY A 133 -20.39 0.53 -1.88
CA GLY A 133 -20.53 -0.58 -2.83
C GLY A 133 -19.19 -1.05 -3.39
N LYS A 134 -19.15 -2.31 -3.83
CA LYS A 134 -17.92 -3.00 -4.24
C LYS A 134 -17.27 -2.43 -5.51
N ASP A 135 -18.02 -1.64 -6.28
CA ASP A 135 -17.55 -1.06 -7.53
C ASP A 135 -16.77 0.26 -7.29
N GLU A 136 -16.85 0.85 -6.10
CA GLU A 136 -16.10 2.06 -5.74
C GLU A 136 -14.67 1.77 -5.28
N LEU A 137 -13.87 1.11 -6.11
CA LEU A 137 -12.49 0.72 -5.79
C LEU A 137 -11.54 1.91 -5.54
N MET A 138 -11.92 3.10 -6.00
CA MET A 138 -11.15 4.34 -5.81
C MET A 138 -11.41 4.99 -4.44
N ASN A 139 -12.43 4.56 -3.70
CA ASN A 139 -12.77 5.05 -2.37
C ASN A 139 -13.13 3.90 -1.44
N PHE A 140 -12.27 3.59 -0.48
CA PHE A 140 -12.51 2.49 0.45
C PHE A 140 -12.05 2.83 1.86
N GLU A 141 -12.42 1.99 2.81
CA GLU A 141 -12.02 2.14 4.20
C GLU A 141 -11.18 0.97 4.66
N VAL A 142 -10.13 1.26 5.42
CA VAL A 142 -9.30 0.28 6.11
C VAL A 142 -9.53 0.42 7.60
N THR A 143 -9.94 -0.65 8.25
CA THR A 143 -10.06 -0.74 9.70
C THR A 143 -8.85 -1.46 10.27
N ILE A 144 -8.17 -0.83 11.22
CA ILE A 144 -7.00 -1.37 11.92
C ILE A 144 -7.38 -1.61 13.39
N ARG A 145 -7.08 -2.82 13.89
CA ARG A 145 -7.29 -3.23 15.28
C ARG A 145 -5.98 -3.69 15.92
N PRO A 146 -5.15 -2.79 16.45
CA PRO A 146 -3.86 -3.17 17.05
C PRO A 146 -4.05 -4.25 18.12
N ASP A 147 -3.26 -5.32 18.04
CA ASP A 147 -3.23 -6.43 18.98
C ASP A 147 -2.04 -6.37 19.95
N GLU A 148 -1.30 -5.25 19.91
CA GLU A 148 -0.20 -4.93 20.82
C GLU A 148 -0.05 -3.40 20.99
N GLY A 149 0.89 -3.00 21.87
CA GLY A 149 1.22 -1.60 22.09
C GLY A 149 0.17 -0.79 22.87
N TYR A 150 0.32 0.54 22.87
CA TYR A 150 -0.52 1.46 23.64
C TYR A 150 -2.00 1.42 23.26
N TYR A 151 -2.28 1.11 21.98
CA TYR A 151 -3.62 1.14 21.40
C TYR A 151 -4.30 -0.23 21.32
N LEU A 152 -3.77 -1.23 22.04
CA LEU A 152 -4.34 -2.57 22.14
C LEU A 152 -5.84 -2.52 22.45
N GLY A 153 -6.64 -3.18 21.60
CA GLY A 153 -8.09 -3.30 21.74
C GLY A 153 -8.88 -2.15 21.11
N GLY A 154 -8.21 -1.16 20.51
CA GLY A 154 -8.85 -0.09 19.76
C GLY A 154 -9.26 -0.53 18.35
N THR A 155 -10.23 0.19 17.77
CA THR A 155 -10.62 0.06 16.37
C THR A 155 -10.51 1.42 15.69
N PHE A 156 -9.63 1.52 14.69
CA PHE A 156 -9.34 2.77 13.98
C PHE A 156 -9.66 2.63 12.50
N VAL A 157 -10.52 3.52 12.00
CA VAL A 157 -10.98 3.49 10.60
C VAL A 157 -10.30 4.60 9.81
N PHE A 158 -9.74 4.24 8.66
CA PHE A 158 -9.10 5.16 7.73
C PHE A 158 -9.82 5.16 6.38
N THR A 159 -10.07 6.34 5.82
CA THR A 159 -10.51 6.47 4.41
C THR A 159 -9.30 6.51 3.49
N PHE A 160 -9.40 5.80 2.39
CA PHE A 160 -8.47 5.85 1.27
C PHE A 160 -9.21 6.42 0.07
N GLN A 161 -8.65 7.48 -0.52
CA GLN A 161 -9.10 8.06 -1.77
C GLN A 161 -7.96 8.00 -2.78
N ILE A 162 -8.14 7.21 -3.84
CA ILE A 162 -7.15 6.99 -4.88
C ILE A 162 -7.18 8.15 -5.87
N SER A 163 -6.01 8.71 -6.17
CA SER A 163 -5.87 9.77 -7.18
C SER A 163 -6.06 9.21 -8.59
N PRO A 164 -6.67 9.95 -9.54
CA PRO A 164 -6.72 9.56 -10.95
C PRO A 164 -5.36 9.33 -11.60
N ILE A 165 -4.28 9.86 -11.00
CA ILE A 165 -2.89 9.67 -11.47
C ILE A 165 -2.11 8.65 -10.64
N TYR A 166 -2.78 7.84 -9.82
CA TYR A 166 -2.16 6.71 -9.11
C TYR A 166 -1.52 5.72 -10.11
N PRO A 167 -0.32 5.15 -9.85
CA PRO A 167 0.49 5.23 -8.63
C PRO A 167 1.50 6.38 -8.60
N HIS A 168 1.44 7.35 -9.51
CA HIS A 168 2.38 8.48 -9.51
C HIS A 168 2.16 9.42 -8.33
N GLU A 169 0.92 9.59 -7.91
CA GLU A 169 0.54 10.27 -6.67
C GLU A 169 0.08 9.24 -5.63
N ALA A 170 0.42 9.50 -4.35
CA ALA A 170 -0.03 8.68 -3.24
C ALA A 170 -1.56 8.75 -3.08
N PRO A 171 -2.20 7.71 -2.55
CA PRO A 171 -3.57 7.80 -2.04
C PRO A 171 -3.69 8.88 -0.96
N LYS A 172 -4.80 9.60 -0.95
CA LYS A 172 -5.16 10.46 0.19
C LYS A 172 -5.73 9.59 1.29
N VAL A 173 -5.07 9.60 2.45
CA VAL A 173 -5.48 8.81 3.61
C VAL A 173 -5.83 9.74 4.77
N LYS A 174 -6.99 9.50 5.39
CA LYS A 174 -7.42 10.19 6.62
C LYS A 174 -7.96 9.21 7.64
N CYS A 175 -7.67 9.46 8.91
CA CYS A 175 -8.28 8.76 10.02
C CYS A 175 -9.68 9.32 10.28
N LYS A 176 -10.72 8.50 10.19
CA LYS A 176 -12.08 8.88 10.61
C LYS A 176 -12.24 8.85 12.12
N THR A 177 -11.42 8.04 12.80
CA THR A 177 -11.51 7.84 14.25
C THR A 177 -10.70 8.92 14.96
N LYS A 178 -11.38 9.81 15.69
CA LYS A 178 -10.69 10.81 16.52
C LYS A 178 -9.89 10.09 17.62
N VAL A 179 -8.56 10.20 17.57
CA VAL A 179 -7.65 9.43 18.42
C VAL A 179 -6.58 10.34 19.03
N TYR A 180 -6.19 10.06 20.28
CA TYR A 180 -5.06 10.72 20.91
C TYR A 180 -3.77 10.03 20.44
N HIS A 181 -3.08 10.61 19.45
CA HIS A 181 -1.93 10.00 18.80
C HIS A 181 -0.89 11.07 18.35
N PRO A 182 0.43 10.86 18.51
CA PRO A 182 1.46 11.83 18.09
C PRO A 182 1.42 12.20 16.59
N ASN A 183 1.25 11.19 15.73
CA ASN A 183 1.29 11.35 14.27
C ASN A 183 -0.09 11.51 13.59
N ILE A 184 -1.18 11.72 14.35
CA ILE A 184 -2.52 11.95 13.82
C ILE A 184 -3.14 13.16 14.52
N ASP A 185 -3.60 14.16 13.77
CA ASP A 185 -4.28 15.32 14.34
C ASP A 185 -5.78 15.08 14.60
N LEU A 186 -6.46 16.11 15.13
CA LEU A 186 -7.87 16.02 15.49
C LEU A 186 -8.80 16.03 14.27
N GLU A 187 -8.30 16.51 13.12
CA GLU A 187 -8.96 16.54 11.82
C GLU A 187 -8.75 15.23 11.03
N GLY A 188 -7.96 14.30 11.58
CA GLY A 188 -7.70 12.99 11.02
C GLY A 188 -6.59 12.95 9.97
N ASN A 189 -5.81 14.01 9.80
CA ASN A 189 -4.64 13.98 8.93
C ASN A 189 -3.56 13.10 9.56
N VAL A 190 -2.85 12.35 8.72
CA VAL A 190 -1.83 11.39 9.14
C VAL A 190 -0.46 11.87 8.72
N CYS A 191 0.51 11.81 9.63
CA CYS A 191 1.93 11.99 9.33
C CYS A 191 2.57 10.62 9.11
N LEU A 192 2.66 10.24 7.84
CA LEU A 192 3.34 9.03 7.39
C LEU A 192 4.13 9.42 6.14
N ASN A 193 5.46 9.35 6.22
CA ASN A 193 6.40 9.78 5.18
C ASN A 193 6.08 9.21 3.79
N ILE A 194 5.69 7.93 3.71
CA ILE A 194 5.35 7.27 2.44
C ILE A 194 4.06 7.79 1.81
N LEU A 195 3.25 8.61 2.51
CA LEU A 195 2.11 9.32 1.92
C LEU A 195 2.50 10.70 1.36
N ARG A 196 3.78 11.09 1.49
CA ARG A 196 4.29 12.43 1.17
C ARG A 196 5.61 12.32 0.38
N GLU A 197 6.72 12.80 0.95
CA GLU A 197 8.04 12.89 0.30
C GLU A 197 8.63 11.53 -0.11
N ASP A 198 8.34 10.48 0.67
CA ASP A 198 8.87 9.13 0.43
C ASP A 198 7.96 8.29 -0.45
N TRP A 199 6.83 8.83 -0.91
CA TRP A 199 6.01 8.13 -1.90
C TRP A 199 6.83 7.87 -3.16
N LYS A 200 6.71 6.65 -3.66
CA LYS A 200 7.27 6.22 -4.94
C LYS A 200 6.25 5.34 -5.64
N PRO A 201 6.12 5.38 -6.98
CA PRO A 201 5.19 4.54 -7.73
C PRO A 201 5.41 3.02 -7.59
N VAL A 202 6.49 2.59 -6.92
CA VAL A 202 6.74 1.19 -6.56
C VAL A 202 5.97 0.74 -5.32
N LEU A 203 5.53 1.67 -4.45
CA LEU A 203 4.85 1.38 -3.19
C LEU A 203 3.35 1.14 -3.41
N ASN A 204 2.80 0.11 -2.77
CA ASN A 204 1.42 -0.34 -2.96
C ASN A 204 0.53 -0.06 -1.75
N ILE A 205 -0.78 -0.29 -1.90
CA ILE A 205 -1.75 -0.13 -0.80
C ILE A 205 -1.35 -0.95 0.43
N ASN A 206 -0.85 -2.17 0.24
CA ASN A 206 -0.40 -3.02 1.34
C ASN A 206 0.69 -2.33 2.19
N THR A 207 1.67 -1.69 1.52
CA THR A 207 2.76 -0.96 2.20
C THR A 207 2.22 0.19 3.05
N ILE A 208 1.20 0.91 2.56
CA ILE A 208 0.55 1.98 3.33
C ILE A 208 -0.13 1.40 4.57
N ILE A 209 -0.84 0.28 4.43
CA ILE A 209 -1.57 -0.35 5.54
C ILE A 209 -0.61 -0.83 6.63
N TYR A 210 0.54 -1.41 6.27
CA TYR A 210 1.60 -1.72 7.23
C TYR A 210 2.19 -0.46 7.89
N GLY A 211 2.40 0.61 7.13
CA GLY A 211 2.85 1.89 7.67
C GLY A 211 1.88 2.47 8.70
N LEU A 212 0.58 2.46 8.41
CA LEU A 212 -0.47 2.88 9.34
C LEU A 212 -0.54 1.98 10.57
N TYR A 213 -0.44 0.66 10.40
CA TYR A 213 -0.39 -0.29 11.51
C TYR A 213 0.78 0.02 12.45
N HIS A 214 1.95 0.29 11.87
CA HIS A 214 3.15 0.61 12.65
C HIS A 214 3.07 1.91 13.43
N LEU A 215 2.30 2.91 12.98
CA LEU A 215 2.05 4.10 13.79
C LEU A 215 1.40 3.75 15.14
N PHE A 216 0.55 2.73 15.20
CA PHE A 216 -0.07 2.29 16.45
C PHE A 216 0.84 1.41 17.32
N THR A 217 1.69 0.57 16.72
CA THR A 217 2.60 -0.27 17.51
C THR A 217 3.83 0.52 18.00
N GLU A 218 4.33 1.43 17.18
CA GLU A 218 5.55 2.22 17.40
C GLU A 218 5.29 3.71 17.08
N PRO A 219 4.51 4.43 17.91
CA PRO A 219 4.22 5.85 17.68
C PRO A 219 5.51 6.69 17.72
N ASN A 220 5.63 7.64 16.79
CA ASN A 220 6.82 8.48 16.65
C ASN A 220 6.58 9.88 17.23
N HIS A 221 7.48 10.33 18.11
CA HIS A 221 7.45 11.68 18.69
C HIS A 221 8.26 12.71 17.90
N GLU A 222 9.03 12.28 16.89
CA GLU A 222 9.71 13.16 15.93
C GLU A 222 8.69 13.64 14.87
N ASP A 223 8.73 14.94 14.54
CA ASP A 223 7.82 15.63 13.62
C ASP A 223 6.31 15.32 13.83
N PRO A 224 5.78 15.53 15.05
CA PRO A 224 4.41 15.15 15.39
C PRO A 224 3.38 16.14 14.84
N LEU A 225 2.18 15.64 14.54
CA LEU A 225 1.00 16.49 14.29
C LEU A 225 0.30 16.88 15.58
N ASN A 226 0.47 16.09 16.63
CA ASN A 226 -0.01 16.37 17.97
C ASN A 226 1.19 16.55 18.92
N PRO A 227 1.70 17.79 19.08
CA PRO A 227 2.89 18.04 19.88
C PRO A 227 2.69 17.71 21.37
N ASP A 228 1.48 17.86 21.90
CA ASP A 228 1.16 17.51 23.29
C ASP A 228 1.28 16.01 23.51
N ALA A 229 0.70 15.20 22.61
CA ALA A 229 0.81 13.75 22.68
C ALA A 229 2.25 13.26 22.55
N ALA A 230 3.02 13.86 21.64
CA ALA A 230 4.43 13.55 21.43
C ALA A 230 5.30 13.91 22.64
N ALA A 231 5.09 15.07 23.25
CA ALA A 231 5.82 15.48 24.45
C ALA A 231 5.56 14.51 25.61
N VAL A 232 4.30 14.12 25.85
CA VAL A 232 3.97 13.15 26.90
C VAL A 232 4.56 11.76 26.59
N LEU A 233 4.55 11.31 25.33
CA LEU A 233 5.18 10.05 24.94
C LEU A 233 6.69 10.05 25.23
N ARG A 234 7.39 11.15 24.89
CA ARG A 234 8.83 11.30 25.12
C ARG A 234 9.17 11.39 26.61
N ASP A 235 8.46 12.24 27.34
CA ASP A 235 8.84 12.62 28.71
C ASP A 235 8.27 11.67 29.78
N ASN A 236 7.09 11.08 29.53
CA ASN A 236 6.43 10.17 30.46
C ASN A 236 5.56 9.10 29.74
N PRO A 237 6.18 8.02 29.24
CA PRO A 237 5.48 6.93 28.53
C PRO A 237 4.31 6.30 29.32
N LYS A 238 4.40 6.24 30.66
CA LYS A 238 3.32 5.70 31.50
C LYS A 238 2.11 6.63 31.53
N MET A 239 2.33 7.94 31.58
CA MET A 239 1.24 8.92 31.47
C MET A 239 0.63 8.89 30.07
N PHE A 240 1.46 8.72 29.03
CA PHE A 240 0.98 8.56 27.67
C PHE A 240 0.03 7.37 27.55
N GLU A 241 0.41 6.20 28.07
CA GLU A 241 -0.44 5.01 28.10
C GLU A 241 -1.79 5.29 28.81
N SER A 242 -1.75 5.91 29.99
CA SER A 242 -2.97 6.27 30.73
C SER A 242 -3.88 7.22 29.94
N ASN A 243 -3.30 8.20 29.24
CA ASN A 243 -4.04 9.12 28.36
C ASN A 243 -4.66 8.39 27.17
N VAL A 244 -3.93 7.49 26.52
CA VAL A 244 -4.44 6.67 25.41
C VAL A 244 -5.63 5.82 25.87
N ARG A 245 -5.49 5.09 26.99
CA ARG A 245 -6.57 4.25 27.55
C ARG A 245 -7.82 5.07 27.86
N ARG A 246 -7.64 6.24 28.50
CA ARG A 246 -8.73 7.16 28.83
C ARG A 246 -9.42 7.73 27.60
N ALA A 247 -8.66 8.15 26.58
CA ALA A 247 -9.19 8.65 25.33
C ALA A 247 -10.01 7.56 24.62
N MET A 248 -9.44 6.36 24.50
CA MET A 248 -10.07 5.21 23.83
C MET A 248 -11.36 4.74 24.51
N ALA A 249 -11.46 4.88 25.83
CA ALA A 249 -12.67 4.55 26.60
C ALA A 249 -13.81 5.59 26.44
N GLY A 250 -13.58 6.71 25.76
CA GLY A 250 -14.55 7.79 25.60
C GLY A 250 -14.41 8.88 26.68
N GLY A 251 -13.23 9.51 26.76
CA GLY A 251 -12.89 10.44 27.84
C GLY A 251 -12.16 11.70 27.38
N TYR A 252 -11.87 12.56 28.34
CA TYR A 252 -11.09 13.79 28.13
C TYR A 252 -9.60 13.54 28.38
N VAL A 253 -8.76 14.09 27.50
CA VAL A 253 -7.33 14.30 27.74
C VAL A 253 -7.07 15.79 27.59
N GLY A 254 -6.64 16.44 28.68
CA GLY A 254 -6.66 17.90 28.76
C GLY A 254 -8.07 18.45 28.58
N GLN A 255 -8.26 19.33 27.59
CA GLN A 255 -9.57 19.93 27.27
C GLN A 255 -10.29 19.21 26.11
N THR A 256 -9.65 18.21 25.50
CA THR A 256 -10.16 17.55 24.30
C THR A 256 -10.90 16.26 24.66
N PHE A 257 -12.17 16.18 24.25
CA PHE A 257 -12.95 14.95 24.31
C PHE A 257 -12.63 14.02 23.13
N PHE A 258 -12.44 12.74 23.42
CA PHE A 258 -12.28 11.66 22.45
C PHE A 258 -13.47 10.71 22.56
N ALA A 259 -14.09 10.39 21.43
CA ALA A 259 -15.17 9.40 21.39
C ALA A 259 -14.59 7.99 21.62
N ARG A 260 -15.40 7.12 22.24
CA ARG A 260 -15.00 5.74 22.50
C ARG A 260 -14.69 5.01 21.18
N CYS A 261 -13.56 4.30 21.14
CA CYS A 261 -13.12 3.50 20.00
C CYS A 261 -12.64 2.09 20.38
N VAL A 262 -13.06 1.59 21.55
CA VAL A 262 -12.88 0.19 22.02
C VAL A 262 -14.18 -0.61 21.97
#